data_AF-A0A420MCY5-F1
#
_entry.id   AF-A0A420MCY5-F1
#
_cell.length_a   1.000
_cell.length_b   1.000
_cell.length_c   1.000
_cell.angle_alpha   90.00
_cell.angle_beta   90.00
_cell.angle_gamma   90.00
#
_symmetry.space_group_name_H-M   'P 1'
#
loop_
_entity.id
_entity.type
_entity.pdbx_description
1 polymer ?
#
loop_
_entity_poly.entity_id
_entity_poly.type
_entity_poly.pdbx_seq_one_letter_code
_entity_poly.pdbx_strand_id
1 'polypeptide(L)'
;MAWYAKTKFYHIAELTTWQIRPCPQTFERVHALYKENSAQARLPHPTVIDWIPFPSIRHQLIRHHAANPHIDQIFCDLVSSYVVEAWMSDVILDAPAVRVYVRVMDLIHSVGKESCEGEAKDVPAPNSEALFASPKCSRALFSYLGMHRGASQYKLDPEFFDKYPDLHDAAAGIIAQGTPLRPPVQLTLTRPLPLNHATFQTYRNFIDFTWDLKSHKLTGKDVS
;
A
#
# COMPACT_ATOMS: atom_id res chain seq x y z
N MET A 1 6.48 2.05 9.85
CA MET A 1 5.49 1.61 8.83
C MET A 1 4.07 1.49 9.43
N ALA A 2 3.46 2.59 9.89
CA ALA A 2 2.06 2.56 10.36
C ALA A 2 1.04 2.42 9.21
N TRP A 3 1.48 2.64 7.97
CA TRP A 3 0.70 2.54 6.74
C TRP A 3 -0.03 1.20 6.57
N TYR A 4 0.72 0.09 6.55
CA TYR A 4 0.17 -1.25 6.29
C TYR A 4 -0.81 -1.71 7.38
N ALA A 5 -0.56 -1.34 8.63
CA ALA A 5 -1.44 -1.66 9.75
C ALA A 5 -2.77 -0.91 9.67
N LYS A 6 -2.78 0.34 9.20
CA LYS A 6 -3.97 1.23 9.21
C LYS A 6 -4.85 1.11 7.99
N THR A 7 -4.25 0.84 6.83
CA THR A 7 -4.97 0.64 5.56
C THR A 7 -5.51 -0.78 5.39
N LYS A 8 -5.28 -1.65 6.38
CA LYS A 8 -5.72 -3.06 6.37
C LYS A 8 -5.39 -3.72 5.03
N PHE A 9 -4.13 -3.68 4.60
CA PHE A 9 -3.64 -4.45 3.45
C PHE A 9 -3.54 -5.97 3.77
N TYR A 10 -4.58 -6.57 4.37
CA TYR A 10 -4.60 -8.00 4.69
C TYR A 10 -4.47 -8.89 3.44
N HIS A 11 -4.86 -8.38 2.27
CA HIS A 11 -4.66 -9.08 1.00
C HIS A 11 -3.18 -9.36 0.69
N ILE A 12 -2.23 -8.53 1.17
CA ILE A 12 -0.80 -8.81 1.02
C ILE A 12 -0.38 -9.99 1.92
N ALA A 13 -1.03 -10.21 3.06
CA ALA A 13 -0.71 -11.35 3.92
C ALA A 13 -1.03 -12.69 3.24
N GLU A 14 -2.18 -12.80 2.56
CA GLU A 14 -2.54 -14.00 1.79
C GLU A 14 -1.64 -14.16 0.55
N LEU A 15 -1.31 -13.06 -0.14
CA LEU A 15 -0.33 -13.08 -1.23
C LEU A 15 1.04 -13.59 -0.75
N THR A 16 1.54 -13.06 0.36
CA THR A 16 2.83 -13.45 0.95
C THR A 16 2.81 -14.92 1.38
N THR A 17 1.70 -15.38 1.96
CA THR A 17 1.50 -16.78 2.34
C THR A 17 1.59 -17.70 1.13
N TRP A 18 0.96 -17.33 0.01
CA TRP A 18 1.07 -18.06 -1.24
C TRP A 18 2.49 -18.02 -1.84
N GLN A 19 3.18 -16.88 -1.79
CA GLN A 19 4.57 -16.76 -2.26
C GLN A 19 5.55 -17.64 -1.45
N ILE A 20 5.32 -17.78 -0.14
CA ILE A 20 6.12 -18.66 0.74
C ILE A 20 5.77 -20.14 0.53
N ARG A 21 4.47 -20.45 0.34
CA ARG A 21 3.97 -21.82 0.14
C ARG A 21 3.01 -21.88 -1.05
N PRO A 22 3.54 -22.02 -2.28
CA PRO A 22 2.69 -22.08 -3.47
C PRO A 22 1.91 -23.39 -3.53
N CYS A 23 0.58 -23.34 -3.34
CA CYS A 23 -0.32 -24.46 -3.57
C CYS A 23 -1.73 -23.97 -3.90
N PRO A 24 -2.64 -24.82 -4.44
CA PRO A 24 -4.00 -24.40 -4.78
C PRO A 24 -4.75 -23.77 -3.61
N GLN A 25 -4.59 -24.32 -2.40
CA GLN A 25 -5.26 -23.83 -1.20
C GLN A 25 -4.83 -22.41 -0.79
N THR A 26 -3.54 -22.08 -0.91
CA THR A 26 -3.04 -20.73 -0.60
C THR A 26 -3.36 -19.77 -1.74
N PHE A 27 -3.34 -20.24 -2.99
CA PHE A 27 -3.69 -19.42 -4.17
C PHE A 27 -5.17 -19.00 -4.19
N GLU A 28 -6.08 -19.88 -3.78
CA GLU A 28 -7.52 -19.58 -3.71
C GLU A 28 -7.84 -18.39 -2.80
N ARG A 29 -7.05 -18.19 -1.74
CA ARG A 29 -7.21 -17.09 -0.78
C ARG A 29 -6.66 -15.75 -1.27
N VAL A 30 -5.82 -15.76 -2.31
CA VAL A 30 -5.27 -14.53 -2.89
C VAL A 30 -6.41 -13.72 -3.49
N HIS A 31 -6.51 -12.45 -3.09
CA HIS A 31 -7.55 -11.56 -3.60
C HIS A 31 -7.39 -11.31 -5.10
N ALA A 32 -8.50 -11.13 -5.83
CA ALA A 32 -8.54 -11.04 -7.28
C ALA A 32 -7.59 -9.97 -7.86
N LEU A 33 -7.44 -8.83 -7.19
CA LEU A 33 -6.52 -7.75 -7.60
C LEU A 33 -5.04 -8.18 -7.64
N TYR A 34 -4.66 -9.17 -6.83
CA TYR A 34 -3.30 -9.67 -6.69
C TYR A 34 -3.06 -10.98 -7.42
N LYS A 35 -4.11 -11.68 -7.86
CA LYS A 35 -3.96 -12.89 -8.66
C LYS A 35 -3.16 -12.56 -9.92
N GLU A 36 -2.18 -13.40 -10.22
CA GLU A 36 -1.34 -13.22 -11.39
C GLU A 36 -2.17 -13.27 -12.67
N ASN A 37 -1.88 -12.37 -13.60
CA ASN A 37 -2.32 -12.55 -14.98
C ASN A 37 -1.41 -13.57 -15.69
N SER A 38 -1.89 -14.16 -16.78
CA SER A 38 -1.14 -15.16 -17.56
C SER A 38 0.18 -14.64 -18.15
N ALA A 39 0.41 -13.32 -18.16
CA ALA A 39 1.66 -12.71 -18.59
C ALA A 39 2.72 -12.65 -17.47
N GLN A 40 2.30 -12.47 -16.20
CA GLN A 40 3.20 -12.47 -15.03
C GLN A 40 3.87 -13.83 -14.83
N ALA A 41 3.14 -14.92 -15.07
CA ALA A 41 3.65 -16.28 -14.91
C ALA A 41 4.77 -16.67 -15.91
N ARG A 42 5.03 -15.86 -16.95
CA ARG A 42 5.97 -16.20 -18.03
C ARG A 42 7.31 -15.47 -17.95
N LEU A 43 7.40 -14.38 -17.19
CA LEU A 43 8.59 -13.52 -17.16
C LEU A 43 9.14 -13.43 -15.74
N PRO A 44 10.42 -13.74 -15.50
CA PRO A 44 11.06 -13.52 -14.21
C PRO A 44 11.01 -12.02 -13.85
N HIS A 45 10.58 -11.71 -12.63
CA HIS A 45 10.49 -10.33 -12.16
C HIS A 45 10.61 -10.25 -10.62
N PRO A 46 10.96 -9.07 -10.07
CA PRO A 46 10.99 -8.86 -8.63
C PRO A 46 9.61 -9.06 -7.97
N THR A 47 9.54 -9.86 -6.91
CA THR A 47 8.29 -10.21 -6.20
C THR A 47 7.56 -9.00 -5.58
N VAL A 48 8.27 -7.88 -5.38
CA VAL A 48 7.68 -6.61 -4.93
C VAL A 48 6.63 -6.07 -5.92
N ILE A 49 6.75 -6.41 -7.21
CA ILE A 49 5.77 -6.02 -8.22
C ILE A 49 4.42 -6.69 -7.95
N ASP A 50 4.40 -7.92 -7.43
CA ASP A 50 3.15 -8.63 -7.13
C ASP A 50 2.32 -7.96 -6.05
N TRP A 51 2.95 -7.12 -5.22
CA TRP A 51 2.30 -6.42 -4.12
C TRP A 51 1.49 -5.20 -4.59
N ILE A 52 1.47 -4.94 -5.90
CA ILE A 52 0.73 -3.86 -6.53
C ILE A 52 -0.67 -4.35 -6.93
N PRO A 53 -1.75 -3.71 -6.42
CA PRO A 53 -3.13 -4.13 -6.66
C PRO A 53 -3.67 -3.80 -8.07
N PHE A 54 -2.84 -3.22 -8.94
CA PHE A 54 -3.21 -2.78 -10.28
C PHE A 54 -2.57 -3.69 -11.35
N PRO A 55 -3.32 -4.62 -11.96
CA PRO A 55 -2.78 -5.56 -12.94
C PRO A 55 -2.09 -4.91 -14.14
N SER A 56 -2.61 -3.79 -14.65
CA SER A 56 -1.99 -3.04 -15.75
C SER A 56 -0.63 -2.47 -15.36
N ILE A 57 -0.51 -1.88 -14.17
CA ILE A 57 0.76 -1.36 -13.66
C ILE A 57 1.78 -2.49 -13.45
N ARG A 58 1.36 -3.63 -12.89
CA ARG A 58 2.22 -4.81 -12.77
C ARG A 58 2.76 -5.25 -14.12
N HIS A 59 1.88 -5.32 -15.12
CA HIS A 59 2.27 -5.68 -16.48
C HIS A 59 3.32 -4.72 -17.06
N GLN A 60 3.09 -3.40 -16.95
CA GLN A 60 4.06 -2.41 -17.46
C GLN A 60 5.38 -2.45 -16.69
N LEU A 61 5.36 -2.64 -15.37
CA LEU A 61 6.58 -2.79 -14.58
C LEU A 61 7.39 -4.01 -14.99
N ILE A 62 6.75 -5.14 -15.26
CA ILE A 62 7.46 -6.34 -15.73
C ILE A 62 8.07 -6.09 -17.11
N ARG A 63 7.32 -5.44 -18.01
CA ARG A 63 7.76 -5.16 -19.37
C ARG A 63 8.93 -4.17 -19.44
N HIS A 64 8.87 -3.10 -18.64
CA HIS A 64 9.79 -1.96 -18.77
C HIS A 64 10.81 -1.87 -17.63
N HIS A 65 10.53 -2.43 -16.45
CA HIS A 65 11.30 -2.19 -15.22
C HIS A 65 11.72 -3.47 -14.46
N ALA A 66 11.52 -4.68 -14.98
CA ALA A 66 11.86 -5.92 -14.25
C ALA A 66 13.33 -6.00 -13.81
N ALA A 67 14.25 -5.44 -14.60
CA ALA A 67 15.68 -5.38 -14.29
C ALA A 67 16.13 -4.01 -13.75
N ASN A 68 15.20 -3.12 -13.36
CA ASN A 68 15.53 -1.77 -12.93
C ASN A 68 16.04 -1.78 -11.46
N PRO A 69 17.27 -1.30 -11.19
CA PRO A 69 17.83 -1.29 -9.83
C PRO A 69 17.11 -0.34 -8.87
N HIS A 70 16.23 0.54 -9.38
CA HIS A 70 15.45 1.49 -8.60
C HIS A 70 13.99 1.05 -8.42
N ILE A 71 13.65 -0.23 -8.66
CA ILE A 71 12.27 -0.73 -8.57
C ILE A 71 11.61 -0.43 -7.22
N ASP A 72 12.36 -0.48 -6.12
CA ASP A 72 11.87 -0.15 -4.78
C ASP A 72 11.41 1.30 -4.66
N GLN A 73 12.10 2.23 -5.34
CA GLN A 73 11.71 3.64 -5.35
C GLN A 73 10.43 3.85 -6.16
N ILE A 74 10.31 3.18 -7.32
CA ILE A 74 9.09 3.22 -8.13
C ILE A 74 7.91 2.68 -7.32
N PHE A 75 8.11 1.57 -6.59
CA PHE A 75 7.11 1.01 -5.69
C PHE A 75 6.70 1.99 -4.58
N CYS A 76 7.67 2.65 -3.94
CA CYS A 76 7.40 3.64 -2.91
C CYS A 76 6.60 4.83 -3.44
N ASP A 77 6.96 5.34 -4.61
CA ASP A 77 6.28 6.46 -5.26
C ASP A 77 4.86 6.06 -5.70
N LEU A 78 4.70 4.86 -6.23
CA LEU A 78 3.40 4.29 -6.59
C LEU A 78 2.46 4.21 -5.38
N VAL A 79 2.91 3.59 -4.27
CA VAL A 79 2.09 3.48 -3.06
C VAL A 79 1.76 4.86 -2.48
N SER A 80 2.67 5.83 -2.61
CA SER A 80 2.45 7.21 -2.15
C SER A 80 1.44 7.97 -3.02
N SER A 81 1.25 7.55 -4.27
CA SER A 81 0.28 8.12 -5.21
C SER A 81 -1.15 7.58 -5.05
N TYR A 82 -1.38 6.66 -4.10
CA TYR A 82 -2.72 6.11 -3.88
C TYR A 82 -3.68 7.18 -3.38
N VAL A 83 -4.79 7.33 -4.10
CA VAL A 83 -5.83 8.33 -3.85
C VAL A 83 -7.21 7.70 -3.80
N VAL A 84 -8.16 8.40 -3.17
CA VAL A 84 -9.58 8.10 -3.26
C VAL A 84 -10.32 9.34 -3.76
N GLU A 85 -11.22 9.14 -4.72
CA GLU A 85 -12.08 10.19 -5.26
C GLU A 85 -13.30 10.44 -4.37
N ALA A 86 -13.74 11.69 -4.32
CA ALA A 86 -14.95 12.12 -3.65
C ALA A 86 -15.58 13.31 -4.37
N TRP A 87 -16.75 13.74 -3.91
CA TRP A 87 -17.29 15.05 -4.26
C TRP A 87 -16.82 16.09 -3.23
N MET A 88 -16.44 17.28 -3.68
CA MET A 88 -15.94 18.33 -2.80
C MET A 88 -17.00 18.75 -1.77
N SER A 89 -18.27 18.81 -2.19
CA SER A 89 -19.43 19.10 -1.33
C SER A 89 -19.64 18.09 -0.19
N ASP A 90 -19.14 16.87 -0.34
CA ASP A 90 -19.28 15.81 0.69
C ASP A 90 -18.22 15.96 1.80
N VAL A 91 -17.12 16.65 1.50
CA VAL A 91 -15.96 16.74 2.39
C VAL A 91 -15.67 18.16 2.86
N ILE A 92 -16.18 19.18 2.16
CA ILE A 92 -16.05 20.61 2.49
C ILE A 92 -17.43 21.27 2.48
N LEU A 93 -17.73 22.02 3.54
CA LEU A 93 -18.97 22.77 3.70
C LEU A 93 -19.13 23.83 2.61
N ASP A 94 -20.35 23.96 2.08
CA ASP A 94 -20.74 24.94 1.04
C ASP A 94 -19.88 24.91 -0.24
N ALA A 95 -19.13 23.82 -0.47
CA ALA A 95 -18.33 23.65 -1.66
C ALA A 95 -19.18 23.21 -2.87
N PRO A 96 -18.76 23.56 -4.11
CA PRO A 96 -19.43 23.10 -5.30
C PRO A 96 -19.33 21.58 -5.45
N ALA A 97 -20.31 20.95 -6.11
CA ALA A 97 -20.31 19.52 -6.42
C ALA A 97 -19.33 19.18 -7.56
N VAL A 98 -18.04 19.35 -7.31
CA VAL A 98 -16.94 19.00 -8.23
C VAL A 98 -16.20 17.77 -7.74
N ARG A 99 -15.64 17.00 -8.68
CA ARG A 99 -14.80 15.84 -8.35
C ARG A 99 -13.49 16.30 -7.76
N VAL A 100 -13.10 15.66 -6.67
CA VAL A 100 -11.82 15.85 -6.01
C VAL A 100 -11.23 14.49 -5.64
N TYR A 101 -9.94 14.47 -5.36
CA TYR A 101 -9.30 13.28 -4.82
C TYR A 101 -8.33 13.64 -3.70
N VAL A 102 -8.14 12.70 -2.78
CA VAL A 102 -7.29 12.87 -1.60
C VAL A 102 -6.30 11.71 -1.55
N ARG A 103 -5.00 12.01 -1.39
CA ARG A 103 -3.99 10.96 -1.21
C ARG A 103 -4.15 10.30 0.15
N VAL A 104 -4.09 8.98 0.16
CA VAL A 104 -4.21 8.17 1.37
C VAL A 104 -3.04 8.46 2.33
N MET A 105 -1.84 8.73 1.79
CA MET A 105 -0.64 9.05 2.57
C MET A 105 -0.78 10.34 3.37
N ASP A 106 -1.50 11.32 2.82
CA ASP A 106 -1.69 12.63 3.45
C ASP A 106 -2.55 12.54 4.73
N LEU A 107 -3.41 11.51 4.84
CA LEU A 107 -4.26 11.30 6.02
C LEU A 107 -3.65 10.35 7.05
N ILE A 108 -2.80 9.40 6.66
CA ILE A 108 -2.29 8.38 7.60
C ILE A 108 -1.31 8.94 8.62
N HIS A 109 -0.56 9.98 8.25
CA HIS A 109 0.37 10.62 9.16
C HIS A 109 -0.33 11.25 10.37
N SER A 110 -1.49 11.87 10.16
CA SER A 110 -2.27 12.47 11.25
C SER A 110 -2.99 11.41 12.09
N VAL A 111 -3.42 10.29 11.49
CA VAL A 111 -3.93 9.13 12.21
C VAL A 111 -2.85 8.47 13.09
N GLY A 112 -1.56 8.69 12.78
CA GLY A 112 -0.34 8.26 13.49
C GLY A 112 -0.18 8.68 14.94
N LYS A 113 -0.70 9.86 15.30
CA LYS A 113 -0.59 10.43 16.64
C LYS A 113 -1.71 9.84 17.52
N GLU A 114 -1.37 8.92 18.42
CA GLU A 114 -2.31 8.30 19.36
C GLU A 114 -2.79 9.31 20.41
N SER A 115 -3.98 9.05 20.98
CA SER A 115 -4.77 9.84 21.94
C SER A 115 -5.78 10.86 21.39
N CYS A 116 -6.76 10.38 20.61
CA CYS A 116 -8.09 11.02 20.66
C CYS A 116 -9.14 9.92 20.71
N GLU A 117 -9.50 9.49 21.92
CA GLU A 117 -10.75 8.80 22.20
C GLU A 117 -11.87 9.82 22.02
N GLY A 118 -12.55 9.77 20.88
CA GLY A 118 -13.66 10.66 20.56
C GLY A 118 -14.28 10.24 19.24
N GLU A 119 -15.62 10.19 19.20
CA GLU A 119 -16.35 9.90 17.96
C GLU A 119 -15.91 10.88 16.85
N ALA A 120 -15.43 10.32 15.75
CA ALA A 120 -14.90 11.04 14.60
C ALA A 120 -16.04 11.74 13.83
N LYS A 121 -16.53 12.87 14.34
CA LYS A 121 -17.50 13.73 13.65
C LYS A 121 -16.86 15.10 13.49
N ASP A 122 -16.40 15.42 12.27
CA ASP A 122 -16.00 16.76 11.76
C ASP A 122 -15.91 16.79 10.20
N VAL A 123 -16.62 15.90 9.48
CA VAL A 123 -16.74 15.96 8.01
C VAL A 123 -18.23 16.17 7.68
N PRO A 124 -18.60 17.12 6.80
CA PRO A 124 -17.73 18.02 6.03
C PRO A 124 -17.01 19.10 6.87
N ALA A 125 -15.79 19.47 6.47
CA ALA A 125 -14.96 20.48 7.13
C ALA A 125 -15.18 21.89 6.54
N PRO A 126 -14.84 22.99 7.25
CA PRO A 126 -15.07 24.34 6.73
C PRO A 126 -14.24 24.68 5.49
N ASN A 127 -13.05 24.10 5.33
CA ASN A 127 -12.19 24.28 4.16
C ASN A 127 -11.16 23.13 4.04
N SER A 128 -10.40 23.13 2.95
CA SER A 128 -9.37 22.12 2.68
C SER A 128 -8.23 22.12 3.70
N GLU A 129 -7.84 23.28 4.24
CA GLU A 129 -6.78 23.37 5.24
C GLU A 129 -7.18 22.67 6.54
N ALA A 130 -8.42 22.87 6.98
CA ALA A 130 -8.97 22.24 8.18
C ALA A 130 -9.02 20.71 8.09
N LEU A 131 -9.18 20.13 6.89
CA LEU A 131 -9.14 18.68 6.68
C LEU A 131 -7.81 18.05 7.11
N PHE A 132 -6.70 18.74 6.82
CA PHE A 132 -5.35 18.23 7.07
C PHE A 132 -4.71 18.79 8.35
N ALA A 133 -5.16 19.94 8.84
CA ALA A 133 -4.64 20.56 10.06
C ALA A 133 -5.04 19.80 11.33
N SER A 134 -6.27 19.26 11.38
CA SER A 134 -6.80 18.54 12.55
C SER A 134 -6.69 17.03 12.39
N PRO A 135 -5.98 16.31 13.29
CA PRO A 135 -5.95 14.85 13.29
C PRO A 135 -7.31 14.19 13.39
N LYS A 136 -8.27 14.83 14.07
CA LYS A 136 -9.66 14.35 14.17
C LYS A 136 -10.37 14.44 12.81
N CYS A 137 -10.25 15.57 12.11
CA CYS A 137 -10.82 15.74 10.77
C CYS A 137 -10.20 14.78 9.75
N SER A 138 -8.88 14.65 9.74
CA SER A 138 -8.20 13.71 8.83
C SER A 138 -8.62 12.26 9.08
N ARG A 139 -8.80 11.86 10.34
CA ARG A 139 -9.28 10.52 10.69
C ARG A 139 -10.74 10.31 10.30
N ALA A 140 -11.58 11.32 10.50
CA ALA A 140 -12.98 11.30 10.06
C ALA A 140 -13.06 11.17 8.54
N LEU A 141 -12.25 11.94 7.79
CA LEU A 141 -12.14 11.86 6.34
C LEU A 141 -11.62 10.49 5.87
N PHE A 142 -10.58 9.95 6.50
CA PHE A 142 -10.04 8.62 6.20
C PHE A 142 -11.10 7.52 6.35
N SER A 143 -11.91 7.60 7.40
CA SER A 143 -13.02 6.68 7.63
C SER A 143 -14.16 6.89 6.63
N TYR A 144 -14.54 8.14 6.37
CA TYR A 144 -15.61 8.53 5.43
C TYR A 144 -15.32 8.06 4.01
N LEU A 145 -14.10 8.29 3.53
CA LEU A 145 -13.62 7.85 2.22
C LEU A 145 -13.40 6.34 2.12
N GLY A 146 -13.62 5.59 3.21
CA GLY A 146 -13.48 4.14 3.20
C GLY A 146 -12.04 3.65 3.02
N MET A 147 -11.02 4.50 3.19
CA MET A 147 -9.62 4.14 2.94
C MET A 147 -9.12 2.96 3.78
N HIS A 148 -9.80 2.63 4.87
CA HIS A 148 -9.54 1.42 5.68
C HIS A 148 -10.04 0.11 5.04
N ARG A 149 -10.80 0.16 3.93
CA ARG A 149 -11.39 -1.01 3.25
C ARG A 149 -10.41 -1.68 2.28
N GLY A 150 -9.27 -1.05 2.01
CA GLY A 150 -8.19 -1.62 1.23
C GLY A 150 -8.13 -1.12 -0.22
N ALA A 151 -7.24 -1.73 -0.99
CA ALA A 151 -6.80 -1.24 -2.30
C ALA A 151 -7.87 -1.19 -3.40
N SER A 152 -9.02 -1.86 -3.24
CA SER A 152 -10.10 -1.86 -4.24
C SER A 152 -10.74 -0.49 -4.45
N GLN A 153 -10.58 0.42 -3.50
CA GLN A 153 -11.10 1.79 -3.61
C GLN A 153 -10.08 2.79 -4.14
N TYR A 154 -8.84 2.35 -4.31
CA TYR A 154 -7.75 3.26 -4.64
C TYR A 154 -7.64 3.47 -6.14
N LYS A 155 -7.30 4.71 -6.47
CA LYS A 155 -6.82 5.15 -7.77
C LYS A 155 -5.41 5.72 -7.62
N LEU A 156 -4.83 6.13 -8.73
CA LEU A 156 -3.51 6.73 -8.81
C LEU A 156 -3.62 8.22 -9.13
N ASP A 157 -2.85 9.02 -8.41
CA ASP A 157 -2.67 10.45 -8.69
C ASP A 157 -2.08 10.62 -10.10
N PRO A 158 -2.69 11.45 -10.99
CA PRO A 158 -2.14 11.73 -12.31
C PRO A 158 -0.66 12.13 -12.32
N GLU A 159 -0.20 12.88 -11.31
CA GLU A 159 1.21 13.31 -11.18
C GLU A 159 2.21 12.13 -11.13
N PHE A 160 1.74 10.91 -10.76
CA PHE A 160 2.57 9.70 -10.81
C PHE A 160 3.02 9.36 -12.24
N PHE A 161 2.13 9.54 -13.22
CA PHE A 161 2.41 9.20 -14.61
C PHE A 161 3.24 10.26 -15.32
N ASP A 162 3.24 11.50 -14.83
CA ASP A 162 4.20 12.51 -15.30
C ASP A 162 5.64 12.09 -14.99
N LYS A 163 5.85 11.41 -13.85
CA LYS A 163 7.15 10.85 -13.46
C LYS A 163 7.45 9.52 -14.13
N TYR A 164 6.43 8.68 -14.35
CA TYR A 164 6.56 7.33 -14.92
C TYR A 164 5.60 7.12 -16.11
N PRO A 165 5.86 7.79 -17.26
CA PRO A 165 4.93 7.77 -18.40
C PRO A 165 4.75 6.36 -18.99
N ASP A 166 5.79 5.52 -18.93
CA ASP A 166 5.75 4.14 -19.44
C ASP A 166 4.78 3.23 -18.66
N LEU A 167 4.34 3.66 -17.47
CA LEU A 167 3.38 2.92 -16.64
C LEU A 167 1.92 3.31 -16.92
N HIS A 168 1.70 4.30 -17.77
CA HIS A 168 0.36 4.83 -18.05
C HIS A 168 -0.50 3.82 -18.83
N ASP A 169 -1.72 3.60 -18.33
CA ASP A 169 -2.75 2.81 -19.02
C ASP A 169 -4.11 3.51 -18.92
N ALA A 170 -4.47 4.24 -19.98
CA ALA A 170 -5.72 4.98 -20.05
C ALA A 170 -6.97 4.08 -19.98
N ALA A 171 -6.86 2.83 -20.45
CA ALA A 171 -7.99 1.91 -20.51
C ALA A 171 -8.30 1.28 -19.15
N ALA A 172 -7.35 1.31 -18.21
CA ALA A 172 -7.50 0.66 -16.91
C ALA A 172 -8.45 1.39 -15.95
N GLY A 173 -8.77 2.67 -16.19
CA GLY A 173 -9.67 3.44 -15.31
C GLY A 173 -9.13 3.67 -13.89
N ILE A 174 -7.82 3.48 -13.70
CA ILE A 174 -7.12 3.59 -12.41
C ILE A 174 -6.64 5.00 -12.08
N ILE A 175 -6.75 5.94 -13.02
CA ILE A 175 -6.27 7.31 -12.87
C ILE A 175 -7.37 8.16 -12.25
N ALA A 176 -7.04 8.88 -11.18
CA ALA A 176 -7.99 9.74 -10.51
C ALA A 176 -8.42 10.94 -11.37
N GLN A 177 -9.65 11.38 -11.16
CA GLN A 177 -10.29 12.49 -11.85
C GLN A 177 -10.66 13.60 -10.88
N GLY A 178 -10.52 14.85 -11.32
CA GLY A 178 -10.87 16.03 -10.55
C GLY A 178 -9.67 16.77 -9.98
N THR A 179 -9.90 17.59 -8.96
CA THR A 179 -8.86 18.44 -8.36
C THR A 179 -8.24 17.79 -7.12
N PRO A 180 -6.90 17.76 -6.98
CA PRO A 180 -6.25 17.25 -5.78
C PRO A 180 -6.55 18.13 -4.56
N LEU A 181 -7.05 17.52 -3.48
CA LEU A 181 -7.04 18.11 -2.15
C LEU A 181 -5.78 17.64 -1.43
N ARG A 182 -4.86 18.57 -1.16
CA ARG A 182 -3.54 18.27 -0.60
C ARG A 182 -3.18 19.18 0.57
N PRO A 183 -2.44 18.66 1.58
CA PRO A 183 -1.80 19.49 2.59
C PRO A 183 -0.64 20.32 1.98
N PRO A 184 -0.17 21.36 2.69
CA PRO A 184 0.97 22.17 2.24
C PRO A 184 2.28 21.37 2.18
N VAL A 185 2.42 20.33 3.01
CA VAL A 185 3.58 19.42 3.00
C VAL A 185 3.09 18.01 2.76
N GLN A 186 3.58 17.43 1.69
CA GLN A 186 3.26 16.09 1.25
C GLN A 186 4.43 15.16 1.55
N LEU A 187 4.13 14.03 2.21
CA LEU A 187 5.12 13.01 2.52
C LEU A 187 5.01 11.86 1.53
N THR A 188 6.15 11.23 1.29
CA THR A 188 6.28 10.05 0.43
C THR A 188 6.74 8.89 1.30
N LEU A 189 6.25 7.69 0.99
CA LEU A 189 6.74 6.46 1.58
C LEU A 189 8.25 6.34 1.31
N THR A 190 9.02 6.07 2.37
CA THR A 190 10.44 5.81 2.25
C THR A 190 10.70 4.32 2.25
N ARG A 191 11.71 3.91 1.47
CA ARG A 191 12.20 2.53 1.50
C ARG A 191 12.72 2.16 2.89
N PRO A 192 12.56 0.90 3.33
CA PRO A 192 13.19 0.42 4.55
C PRO A 192 14.70 0.73 4.53
N LEU A 193 15.25 1.07 5.69
CA LEU A 193 16.69 1.16 5.84
C LEU A 193 17.31 -0.23 5.63
N PRO A 194 18.50 -0.31 5.01
CA PRO A 194 19.22 -1.57 4.92
C PRO A 194 19.36 -2.21 6.29
N LEU A 195 19.18 -3.53 6.35
CA LEU A 195 19.49 -4.31 7.55
C LEU A 195 20.96 -4.08 7.91
N ASN A 196 21.21 -3.53 9.09
CA ASN A 196 22.58 -3.44 9.57
C ASN A 196 23.12 -4.84 9.91
N HIS A 197 24.44 -5.00 9.89
CA HIS A 197 25.08 -6.30 10.10
C HIS A 197 24.67 -6.95 11.43
N ALA A 198 24.57 -6.17 12.52
CA ALA A 198 24.20 -6.71 13.83
C ALA A 198 22.78 -7.30 13.82
N THR A 199 21.80 -6.58 13.27
CA THR A 199 20.42 -7.05 13.14
C THR A 199 20.32 -8.28 12.24
N PHE A 200 21.06 -8.31 11.12
CA PHE A 200 21.12 -9.49 10.25
C PHE A 200 21.67 -10.72 11.00
N GLN A 201 22.74 -10.55 11.78
CA GLN A 201 23.31 -11.64 12.59
C GLN A 201 22.31 -12.18 13.60
N THR A 202 21.50 -11.32 14.24
CA THR A 202 20.44 -11.76 15.15
C THR A 202 19.42 -12.66 14.45
N TYR A 203 18.92 -12.26 13.28
CA TYR A 203 17.97 -13.08 12.53
C TYR A 203 18.61 -14.38 12.04
N ARG A 204 19.86 -14.34 11.60
CA ARG A 204 20.60 -15.53 11.18
C ARG A 204 20.76 -16.55 12.31
N ASN A 205 21.21 -16.12 13.48
CA ASN A 205 21.36 -16.98 14.65
C ASN A 205 20.03 -17.64 15.05
N PHE A 206 18.91 -16.92 14.92
CA PHE A 206 17.59 -17.48 15.18
C PHE A 206 17.22 -18.56 14.15
N ILE A 207 17.50 -18.32 12.86
CA ILE A 207 17.25 -19.31 11.80
C ILE A 207 18.09 -20.57 12.04
N ASP A 208 19.38 -20.43 12.35
CA ASP A 208 20.29 -21.55 12.63
C ASP A 208 19.76 -22.40 13.79
N PHE A 209 19.39 -21.77 14.91
CA PHE A 209 18.74 -22.45 16.04
C PHE A 209 17.48 -23.22 15.63
N THR A 210 16.59 -22.62 14.83
CA THR A 210 15.37 -23.30 14.39
C THR A 210 15.63 -24.48 13.47
N TRP A 211 16.71 -24.42 12.69
CA TRP A 211 17.12 -25.51 11.81
C TRP A 211 17.70 -26.68 12.62
N ASP A 212 18.54 -26.38 13.62
CA ASP A 212 19.08 -27.37 14.55
C ASP A 212 17.97 -28.07 15.37
N LEU A 213 16.95 -27.34 15.78
CA LEU A 213 15.76 -27.92 16.42
C LEU A 213 15.03 -28.93 15.54
N LYS A 214 14.94 -28.68 14.23
CA LYS A 214 14.30 -29.60 13.28
C LYS A 214 15.17 -30.83 13.03
N SER A 215 16.49 -30.68 12.94
CA SER A 215 17.41 -31.81 12.78
C SER A 215 17.40 -32.72 14.02
N HIS A 216 17.31 -32.16 15.23
CA HIS A 216 17.14 -32.92 16.47
C HIS A 216 15.80 -33.66 16.56
N LYS A 217 14.68 -33.03 16.16
CA LYS A 217 13.36 -33.69 16.13
C LYS A 217 13.25 -34.80 15.07
N LEU A 218 13.97 -34.69 13.96
CA LEU A 218 14.03 -35.72 12.92
C LEU A 218 14.98 -36.88 13.26
N THR A 219 15.93 -36.68 14.18
CA THR A 219 16.92 -37.70 14.58
C THR A 219 16.55 -38.44 15.87
N GLY A 220 15.40 -38.14 16.49
CA GLY A 220 14.82 -38.97 17.55
C GLY A 220 15.74 -39.21 18.75
N LYS A 221 16.61 -38.25 19.09
CA LYS A 221 17.33 -38.28 20.37
C LYS A 221 16.66 -37.33 21.34
N ASP A 222 15.60 -37.83 21.98
CA ASP A 222 15.18 -37.32 23.28
C ASP A 222 16.35 -37.52 24.25
N VAL A 223 16.95 -36.42 24.69
CA VAL A 223 17.97 -36.43 25.74
C VAL A 223 17.22 -36.32 27.06
N SER A 224 17.21 -37.43 27.81
CA SER A 224 16.88 -37.48 29.25
C SER A 224 17.89 -36.71 30.08
#